data_AF-A0A2E6YCR2-F1
#
_entry.id   AF-A0A2E6YCR2-F1
#
_cell.length_a   1.000
_cell.length_b   1.000
_cell.length_c   1.000
_cell.angle_alpha   90.00
_cell.angle_beta   90.00
_cell.angle_gamma   90.00
#
_symmetry.space_group_name_H-M   'P 1'
#
loop_
_entity.id
_entity.type
_entity.pdbx_description
1 polymer ?
#
loop_
_entity_poly.entity_id
_entity_poly.type
_entity_poly.pdbx_seq_one_letter_code
_entity_poly.pdbx_strand_id
1 'polypeptide(L)'
;MIFSKIKSKFNQLVQIIRNHRRRHNFYFQATGSFLILGLVVYLHFMQPPSIEVIGFTFFDKILHFLMFFFTMMWFMYISKKWLVSAVCLIVLGLILEWIQMKYIINRSFDWFDWIADGTGIVACFLLLPVLIDKIFDSSV
;
A
#
# COMPACT_ATOMS: atom_id res chain seq x y z
N MET A 1 -20.77 30.80 36.51
CA MET A 1 -21.42 29.48 36.29
C MET A 1 -21.94 29.28 34.86
N ILE A 2 -22.54 30.29 34.22
CA ILE A 2 -23.06 30.18 32.83
C ILE A 2 -21.92 30.05 31.80
N PHE A 3 -20.87 30.86 31.94
CA PHE A 3 -19.72 30.87 31.01
C PHE A 3 -18.95 29.53 30.98
N SER A 4 -18.80 28.86 32.13
CA SER A 4 -18.16 27.53 32.19
C SER A 4 -18.99 26.43 31.52
N LYS A 5 -20.33 26.50 31.65
CA LYS A 5 -21.25 25.60 30.93
C LYS A 5 -21.17 25.78 29.40
N ILE A 6 -21.08 27.03 28.92
CA ILE A 6 -20.93 27.34 27.49
C ILE A 6 -19.59 26.80 26.96
N LYS A 7 -18.48 27.06 27.66
CA LYS A 7 -17.15 26.54 27.29
C LYS A 7 -17.11 25.01 27.25
N SER A 8 -17.77 24.34 28.19
CA SER A 8 -17.87 22.88 28.23
C SER A 8 -18.64 22.32 27.01
N LYS A 9 -19.78 22.91 26.66
CA LYS A 9 -20.56 22.49 25.48
C LYS A 9 -19.80 22.70 24.17
N PHE A 10 -19.10 23.83 24.05
CA PHE A 10 -18.26 24.13 22.88
C PHE A 10 -17.14 23.09 22.73
N ASN A 11 -16.43 22.78 23.82
CA ASN A 11 -15.39 21.75 23.80
C ASN A 11 -15.94 20.37 23.42
N GLN A 12 -17.13 19.99 23.91
CA GLN A 12 -17.78 18.74 23.53
C GLN A 12 -18.11 18.70 22.03
N LEU A 13 -18.65 19.78 21.45
CA LEU A 13 -18.93 19.86 20.02
C LEU A 13 -17.65 19.74 19.17
N VAL A 14 -16.59 20.45 19.55
CA VAL A 14 -15.29 20.35 18.86
C VAL A 14 -14.73 18.93 18.93
N GLN A 15 -14.87 18.25 20.08
CA GLN A 15 -14.46 16.84 20.21
C GLN A 15 -15.29 15.91 19.31
N ILE A 16 -16.61 16.10 19.23
CA ILE A 16 -17.50 15.31 18.37
C ILE A 16 -17.11 15.49 16.90
N ILE A 17 -16.93 16.74 16.43
CA ILE A 17 -16.54 17.05 15.06
C ILE A 17 -15.17 16.43 14.73
N ARG A 18 -14.20 16.58 15.62
CA ARG A 18 -12.85 15.99 15.47
C ARG A 18 -12.89 14.47 15.43
N ASN A 19 -13.68 13.83 16.30
CA ASN A 19 -13.86 12.38 16.29
C ASN A 19 -14.56 11.90 15.02
N HIS A 20 -15.56 12.64 14.53
CA HIS A 20 -16.25 12.32 13.29
C HIS A 20 -15.31 12.40 12.09
N ARG A 21 -14.51 13.47 11.97
CA ARG A 21 -13.47 13.60 10.94
C ARG A 21 -12.43 12.49 11.02
N ARG A 22 -11.95 12.16 12.23
CA ARG A 22 -11.00 11.05 12.44
C ARG A 22 -11.60 9.69 12.07
N ARG A 23 -12.88 9.47 12.36
CA ARG A 23 -13.60 8.23 12.08
C ARG A 23 -13.84 8.03 10.58
N HIS A 24 -14.19 9.09 9.85
CA HIS A 24 -14.26 9.05 8.38
C HIS A 24 -12.89 8.73 7.76
N ASN A 25 -11.81 9.33 8.28
CA ASN A 25 -10.47 8.99 7.84
C ASN A 25 -10.12 7.52 8.15
N PHE A 26 -10.54 6.98 9.29
CA PHE A 26 -10.30 5.58 9.63
C PHE A 26 -11.04 4.62 8.69
N TYR A 27 -12.33 4.82 8.42
CA TYR A 27 -13.07 3.96 7.50
C TYR A 27 -12.51 4.05 6.08
N PHE A 28 -12.15 5.24 5.61
CA PHE A 28 -11.50 5.41 4.31
C PHE A 28 -10.17 4.64 4.23
N GLN A 29 -9.32 4.76 5.25
CA GLN A 29 -8.05 4.04 5.33
C GLN A 29 -8.27 2.52 5.35
N ALA A 30 -9.21 2.02 6.16
CA ALA A 30 -9.52 0.60 6.27
C ALA A 30 -10.07 0.03 4.96
N THR A 31 -11.09 0.68 4.38
CA THR A 31 -11.70 0.26 3.11
C THR A 31 -10.68 0.31 1.97
N GLY A 32 -9.90 1.39 1.85
CA GLY A 32 -8.89 1.51 0.80
C GLY A 32 -7.78 0.47 0.95
N SER A 33 -7.34 0.16 2.17
CA SER A 33 -6.35 -0.90 2.42
C SER A 33 -6.88 -2.27 2.03
N PHE A 34 -8.14 -2.57 2.36
CA PHE A 34 -8.76 -3.84 1.98
C PHE A 34 -8.85 -3.98 0.46
N LEU A 35 -9.26 -2.92 -0.25
CA LEU A 35 -9.34 -2.93 -1.72
C LEU A 35 -7.98 -3.09 -2.38
N ILE A 36 -6.96 -2.39 -1.90
CA ILE A 36 -5.59 -2.48 -2.44
C ILE A 36 -5.00 -3.86 -2.18
N LEU A 37 -5.11 -4.40 -0.97
CA LEU A 37 -4.64 -5.75 -0.67
C LEU A 37 -5.38 -6.80 -1.49
N GLY A 38 -6.71 -6.67 -1.62
CA GLY A 38 -7.51 -7.57 -2.47
C GLY A 38 -7.10 -7.50 -3.93
N LEU A 39 -6.82 -6.30 -4.46
CA LEU A 39 -6.32 -6.11 -5.82
C LEU A 39 -4.94 -6.76 -6.01
N VAL A 40 -4.00 -6.56 -5.08
CA VAL A 40 -2.67 -7.17 -5.14
C VAL A 40 -2.75 -8.68 -5.16
N VAL A 41 -3.55 -9.27 -4.26
CA VAL A 41 -3.75 -10.72 -4.20
C VAL A 41 -4.36 -11.25 -5.50
N TYR A 42 -5.38 -10.56 -6.02
CA TYR A 42 -6.03 -10.93 -7.28
C TYR A 42 -5.05 -10.89 -8.46
N LEU A 43 -4.28 -9.81 -8.59
CA LEU A 43 -3.29 -9.64 -9.67
C LEU A 43 -2.17 -10.67 -9.58
N HIS A 44 -1.70 -10.96 -8.37
CA HIS A 44 -0.64 -11.95 -8.16
C HIS A 44 -1.07 -13.36 -8.60
N PHE A 45 -2.34 -13.73 -8.40
CA PHE A 45 -2.83 -15.05 -8.81
C PHE A 45 -3.32 -15.11 -10.26
N MET A 46 -3.54 -13.96 -10.88
CA MET A 46 -3.93 -13.88 -12.27
C MET A 46 -2.80 -14.42 -13.16
N GLN A 47 -3.14 -15.21 -14.19
CA GLN A 47 -2.19 -15.50 -15.26
C GLN A 47 -2.13 -14.26 -16.17
N PRO A 48 -0.94 -13.68 -16.40
CA PRO A 48 -0.83 -12.56 -17.33
C PRO A 48 -1.38 -13.03 -18.68
N PRO A 49 -2.14 -12.17 -19.39
CA PRO A 49 -2.55 -12.49 -20.74
C PRO A 49 -1.31 -12.88 -21.54
N SER A 50 -1.40 -13.94 -22.34
CA SER A 50 -0.35 -14.37 -23.25
C SER A 50 -0.24 -13.35 -24.37
N ILE A 51 0.31 -12.17 -24.06
CA ILE A 51 0.69 -11.21 -25.07
C ILE A 51 1.99 -11.75 -25.63
N GLU A 52 1.94 -12.32 -26.83
CA GLU A 52 3.11 -12.64 -27.64
C GLU A 52 3.81 -11.33 -28.08
N VAL A 53 4.19 -10.48 -27.13
CA VAL A 53 5.11 -9.38 -27.40
C VAL A 53 6.47 -10.02 -27.51
N ILE A 54 6.84 -10.30 -28.76
CA ILE A 54 8.16 -10.78 -29.20
C ILE A 54 9.24 -10.04 -28.39
N GLY A 55 9.81 -10.71 -27.36
CA GLY A 55 10.99 -10.25 -26.63
C GLY A 55 10.81 -9.60 -25.25
N PHE A 56 9.59 -9.38 -24.71
CA PHE A 56 9.43 -8.70 -23.41
C PHE A 56 9.23 -9.66 -22.23
N THR A 57 10.15 -10.61 -22.04
CA THR A 57 10.12 -11.63 -20.97
C THR A 57 10.11 -11.05 -19.54
N PHE A 58 10.43 -9.76 -19.37
CA PHE A 58 10.46 -9.08 -18.07
C PHE A 58 9.21 -8.24 -17.74
N PHE A 59 8.20 -8.20 -18.62
CA PHE A 59 7.02 -7.35 -18.42
C PHE A 59 6.28 -7.71 -17.12
N ASP A 60 6.10 -9.01 -16.89
CA ASP A 60 5.51 -9.58 -15.66
C ASP A 60 6.24 -9.06 -14.40
N LYS A 61 7.58 -9.05 -14.43
CA LYS A 61 8.41 -8.57 -13.31
C LYS A 61 8.23 -7.08 -13.05
N ILE A 62 8.02 -6.28 -14.11
CA ILE A 62 7.72 -4.84 -13.96
C ILE A 62 6.35 -4.65 -13.31
N LEU A 63 5.35 -5.49 -13.64
CA LEU A 63 4.04 -5.43 -13.00
C LEU A 63 4.13 -5.77 -11.50
N HIS A 64 4.88 -6.82 -11.14
CA HIS A 64 5.18 -7.16 -9.74
C HIS A 64 5.81 -5.99 -8.98
N PHE A 65 6.86 -5.40 -9.56
CA PHE A 65 7.50 -4.20 -9.02
C PHE A 65 6.51 -3.05 -8.81
N LEU A 66 5.73 -2.68 -9.84
CA LEU A 66 4.80 -1.56 -9.79
C LEU A 66 3.66 -1.80 -8.79
N MET A 67 3.12 -3.01 -8.76
CA MET A 67 2.04 -3.41 -7.86
C MET A 67 2.46 -3.20 -6.39
N PHE A 68 3.62 -3.71 -6.01
CA PHE A 68 4.12 -3.56 -4.65
C PHE A 68 4.64 -2.14 -4.35
N PHE A 69 5.17 -1.43 -5.34
CA PHE A 69 5.53 -0.01 -5.21
C PHE A 69 4.31 0.84 -4.82
N PHE A 70 3.20 0.74 -5.57
CA PHE A 70 1.99 1.51 -5.28
C PHE A 70 1.30 1.05 -4.00
N THR A 71 1.37 -0.24 -3.67
CA THR A 71 0.87 -0.77 -2.41
C THR A 71 1.64 -0.18 -1.22
N MET A 72 2.98 -0.15 -1.30
CA MET A 72 3.81 0.49 -0.28
C MET A 72 3.49 1.99 -0.16
N MET A 73 3.33 2.69 -1.30
CA MET A 73 2.97 4.11 -1.32
C MET A 73 1.67 4.38 -0.56
N TRP A 74 0.64 3.55 -0.73
CA TRP A 74 -0.60 3.64 0.03
C TRP A 74 -0.37 3.47 1.53
N PHE A 75 0.39 2.46 1.95
CA PHE A 75 0.65 2.22 3.36
C PHE A 75 1.53 3.30 4.01
N MET A 76 2.42 3.94 3.24
CA MET A 76 3.16 5.12 3.69
C MET A 76 2.24 6.34 3.87
N TYR A 77 1.23 6.48 3.00
CA TYR A 77 0.24 7.55 3.09
C TYR A 77 -0.66 7.42 4.34
N ILE A 78 -1.11 6.21 4.68
CA ILE A 78 -2.09 6.01 5.77
C ILE A 78 -1.46 5.74 7.15
N SER A 79 -0.22 5.27 7.20
CA SER A 79 0.46 4.86 8.44
C SER A 79 1.81 5.53 8.56
N LYS A 80 2.21 5.90 9.79
CA LYS A 80 3.58 6.38 10.07
C LYS A 80 4.58 5.24 10.34
N LYS A 81 4.10 4.00 10.48
CA LYS A 81 4.93 2.83 10.78
C LYS A 81 5.45 2.19 9.50
N TRP A 82 6.14 2.98 8.66
CA TRP A 82 6.53 2.57 7.30
C TRP A 82 7.38 1.31 7.26
N LEU A 83 8.32 1.15 8.20
CA LEU A 83 9.16 -0.06 8.30
C LEU A 83 8.33 -1.32 8.56
N VAL A 84 7.33 -1.23 9.44
CA VAL A 84 6.43 -2.37 9.73
C VAL A 84 5.63 -2.73 8.48
N SER A 85 5.09 -1.72 7.78
CA SER A 85 4.38 -1.94 6.52
C SER A 85 5.28 -2.61 5.47
N ALA A 86 6.52 -2.13 5.29
CA ALA A 86 7.47 -2.71 4.35
C ALA A 86 7.75 -4.19 4.65
N VAL A 87 8.07 -4.51 5.91
CA VAL A 87 8.32 -5.90 6.33
C VAL A 87 7.09 -6.78 6.12
N CYS A 88 5.91 -6.30 6.51
CA CYS A 88 4.66 -7.04 6.30
C CYS A 88 4.39 -7.30 4.81
N LEU A 89 4.66 -6.34 3.94
CA LEU A 89 4.46 -6.49 2.49
C LEU A 89 5.49 -7.45 1.87
N ILE A 90 6.76 -7.43 2.30
CA ILE A 90 7.77 -8.40 1.83
C ILE A 90 7.37 -9.83 2.22
N VAL A 91 6.90 -10.00 3.45
CA VAL A 91 6.40 -11.30 3.94
C VAL A 91 5.13 -11.70 3.17
N LEU A 92 4.24 -10.75 2.88
CA LEU A 92 3.04 -11.01 2.08
C LEU A 92 3.42 -11.51 0.68
N GLY A 93 4.33 -10.84 -0.04
CA GLY A 93 4.79 -11.30 -1.36
C GLY A 93 5.35 -12.72 -1.31
N LEU A 94 6.17 -13.04 -0.30
CA LEU A 94 6.69 -14.40 -0.11
C LEU A 94 5.58 -15.43 0.10
N ILE A 95 4.57 -15.09 0.90
CA ILE A 95 3.41 -15.95 1.15
C ILE A 95 2.59 -16.15 -0.13
N LEU A 96 2.40 -15.09 -0.94
CA LEU A 96 1.65 -15.17 -2.18
C LEU A 96 2.35 -16.06 -3.21
N GLU A 97 3.67 -15.93 -3.38
CA GLU A 97 4.47 -16.84 -4.20
C GLU A 97 4.37 -18.31 -3.73
N TRP A 98 4.42 -18.52 -2.41
CA TRP A 98 4.26 -19.86 -1.85
C TRP A 98 2.86 -20.44 -2.08
N ILE A 99 1.81 -19.63 -1.92
CA ILE A 99 0.42 -20.02 -2.21
C ILE A 99 0.26 -20.34 -3.70
N GLN A 100 0.82 -19.49 -4.57
CA GLN A 100 0.79 -19.68 -6.01
C GLN A 100 1.38 -21.03 -6.40
N MET A 101 2.57 -21.38 -5.90
CA MET A 101 3.20 -22.68 -6.14
C MET A 101 2.35 -23.87 -5.63
N LYS A 102 1.68 -23.71 -4.48
CA LYS A 102 0.98 -24.81 -3.81
C LYS A 102 -0.42 -25.06 -4.39
N TYR A 103 -1.12 -24.02 -4.82
CA TYR A 103 -2.54 -24.06 -5.12
C TYR A 103 -2.92 -23.67 -6.55
N ILE A 104 -2.03 -23.03 -7.32
CA ILE A 104 -2.31 -22.62 -8.70
C ILE A 104 -1.66 -23.58 -9.68
N ILE A 105 -2.49 -24.26 -10.49
CA ILE A 105 -2.04 -25.20 -11.51
C ILE A 105 -1.20 -24.45 -12.54
N ASN A 106 -0.06 -25.04 -12.94
CA ASN A 106 0.91 -24.50 -13.90
C ASN A 106 1.60 -23.20 -13.46
N ARG A 107 1.61 -22.88 -12.16
CA ARG A 107 2.46 -21.83 -11.60
C ARG A 107 3.48 -22.44 -10.64
N SER A 108 4.74 -22.02 -10.77
CA SER A 108 5.80 -22.31 -9.81
C SER A 108 6.09 -21.08 -8.97
N PHE A 109 6.81 -21.29 -7.86
CA PHE A 109 7.44 -20.20 -7.13
C PHE A 109 8.52 -19.57 -8.01
N ASP A 110 8.51 -18.24 -8.18
CA ASP A 110 9.54 -17.52 -8.90
C ASP A 110 10.26 -16.52 -7.99
N TRP A 111 11.55 -16.76 -7.76
CA TRP A 111 12.40 -15.88 -6.97
C TRP A 111 12.50 -14.48 -7.57
N PHE A 112 12.42 -14.34 -8.89
CA PHE A 112 12.48 -13.04 -9.54
C PHE A 112 11.21 -12.21 -9.32
N ASP A 113 10.06 -12.86 -9.15
CA ASP A 113 8.81 -12.16 -8.76
C ASP A 113 8.92 -11.62 -7.35
N TRP A 114 9.36 -12.46 -6.40
CA TRP A 114 9.54 -12.00 -5.02
C TRP A 114 10.61 -10.89 -4.90
N ILE A 115 11.68 -10.96 -5.70
CA ILE A 115 12.68 -9.88 -5.78
C ILE A 115 12.07 -8.61 -6.40
N ALA A 116 11.25 -8.73 -7.45
CA ALA A 116 10.56 -7.59 -8.05
C ALA A 116 9.60 -6.92 -7.05
N ASP A 117 8.84 -7.71 -6.30
CA ASP A 117 7.97 -7.23 -5.22
C ASP A 117 8.78 -6.47 -4.16
N GLY A 118 9.84 -7.09 -3.65
CA GLY A 118 10.72 -6.52 -2.64
C GLY A 118 11.40 -5.22 -3.10
N THR A 119 11.90 -5.19 -4.34
CA THR A 119 12.52 -3.98 -4.92
C THR A 119 11.49 -2.87 -5.14
N GLY A 120 10.25 -3.18 -5.49
CA GLY A 120 9.15 -2.21 -5.54
C GLY A 120 8.88 -1.55 -4.19
N ILE A 121 8.83 -2.35 -3.12
CA ILE A 121 8.66 -1.86 -1.75
C ILE A 121 9.83 -0.96 -1.34
N VAL A 122 11.06 -1.42 -1.54
CA VAL A 122 12.28 -0.69 -1.15
C VAL A 122 12.43 0.60 -1.96
N ALA A 123 12.18 0.55 -3.26
CA ALA A 123 12.21 1.74 -4.12
C ALA A 123 11.19 2.78 -3.66
N CYS A 124 9.96 2.38 -3.36
CA CYS A 124 8.95 3.30 -2.83
C CYS A 124 9.37 3.90 -1.49
N PHE A 125 9.84 3.05 -0.56
CA PHE A 125 10.27 3.44 0.77
C PHE A 125 11.39 4.50 0.75
N LEU A 126 12.33 4.39 -0.20
CA LEU A 126 13.44 5.32 -0.34
C LEU A 126 13.10 6.56 -1.16
N LEU A 127 12.38 6.41 -2.27
CA LEU A 127 12.11 7.51 -3.21
C LEU A 127 11.00 8.45 -2.74
N LEU A 128 9.95 7.92 -2.11
CA LEU A 128 8.77 8.71 -1.79
C LEU A 128 9.07 9.85 -0.79
N PRO A 129 9.83 9.65 0.31
CA PRO A 129 10.22 10.75 1.19
C PRO A 129 11.02 11.82 0.46
N VAL A 130 12.02 11.40 -0.35
CA VAL A 130 12.89 12.32 -1.11
C VAL A 130 12.11 13.14 -2.13
N LEU A 131 11.16 12.52 -2.84
CA LEU A 131 10.29 13.19 -3.80
C LEU A 131 9.37 14.22 -3.13
N ILE A 132 8.78 13.86 -1.98
CA ILE A 132 7.93 14.76 -1.20
C ILE A 132 8.75 15.97 -0.77
N ASP A 133 9.90 15.75 -0.11
CA ASP A 133 10.75 16.83 0.37
C ASP A 133 11.16 17.77 -0.78
N LYS A 134 11.59 17.21 -1.92
CA LYS A 134 11.98 18.01 -3.08
C LYS A 134 10.83 18.82 -3.69
N ILE A 135 9.63 18.25 -3.79
CA ILE A 135 8.46 18.94 -4.35
C ILE A 135 8.05 20.09 -3.44
N PHE A 136 8.01 19.88 -2.12
CA PHE A 136 7.58 20.91 -1.18
C PHE A 136 8.66 21.97 -0.92
N ASP A 137 9.94 21.62 -0.89
CA ASP A 137 11.03 22.59 -0.75
C ASP A 137 11.21 23.45 -2.00
N SER A 138 10.83 22.96 -3.19
CA SER A 138 10.85 23.75 -4.44
C SER A 138 9.71 24.77 -4.56
N SER A 139 8.78 24.78 -3.61
CA SER A 139 7.57 25.63 -3.62
C SER A 139 7.65 26.86 -2.70
N VAL A 140 8.81 27.09 -2.07
CA VAL A 140 9.15 28.27 -1.24
C VAL A 140 10.29 29.04 -1.91
#